data_AF-A0A521ARW0-F1
#
_entry.id   AF-A0A521ARW0-F1
#
_cell.length_a   1.000
_cell.length_b   1.000
_cell.length_c   1.000
_cell.angle_alpha   90.00
_cell.angle_beta   90.00
_cell.angle_gamma   90.00
#
_symmetry.space_group_name_H-M   'P 1'
#
loop_
_entity.id
_entity.type
_entity.pdbx_description
1 polymer ?
#
loop_
_entity_poly.entity_id
_entity_poly.type
_entity_poly.pdbx_seq_one_letter_code
_entity_poly.pdbx_strand_id
1 'polypeptide(L)'
;MTSKNKLKYIFIVVVAVLAGIALADALGYFNEKPYTAVSHGSHSHYVPHDRNPEVTIDNFPMEEPGPGEKITPNGQIVPKEQ
;
A
#
# COMPACT_ATOMS: atom_id res chain seq x y z
N MET A 1 -37.76 13.62 15.73
CA MET A 1 -36.31 13.36 15.91
C MET A 1 -35.69 14.55 16.60
N THR A 2 -35.27 14.41 17.87
CA THR A 2 -34.73 15.51 18.67
C THR A 2 -33.37 15.96 18.12
N SER A 3 -32.94 17.20 18.43
CA SER A 3 -31.64 17.76 18.01
C SER A 3 -30.46 16.82 18.35
N LYS A 4 -30.50 16.22 19.55
CA LYS A 4 -29.51 15.22 20.00
C LYS A 4 -29.44 13.98 19.10
N ASN A 5 -30.59 13.51 18.61
CA ASN A 5 -30.62 12.37 17.69
C ASN A 5 -30.05 12.77 16.33
N LYS A 6 -30.35 13.97 15.80
CA LYS A 6 -29.75 14.44 14.54
C LYS A 6 -28.22 14.52 14.63
N LEU A 7 -27.69 15.08 15.72
CA LEU A 7 -26.24 15.18 15.93
C LEU A 7 -25.57 13.80 16.00
N LYS A 8 -26.21 12.82 16.67
CA LYS A 8 -25.73 11.44 16.73
C LYS A 8 -25.58 10.82 15.32
N TYR A 9 -26.58 10.96 14.47
CA TYR A 9 -26.50 10.39 13.11
C TYR A 9 -25.50 11.14 12.22
N ILE A 10 -25.42 12.47 12.33
CA ILE A 10 -24.38 13.25 11.64
C ILE A 10 -23.00 12.74 12.05
N PHE A 11 -22.76 12.57 13.35
CA PHE A 11 -21.49 12.05 13.85
C PHE A 11 -21.17 10.66 13.29
N ILE A 12 -22.14 9.74 13.31
CA ILE A 12 -21.96 8.37 12.75
C ILE A 12 -21.61 8.43 11.27
N VAL A 13 -22.31 9.25 10.48
CA VAL A 13 -22.04 9.40 9.05
C VAL A 13 -20.64 9.96 8.82
N VAL A 14 -20.23 10.98 9.57
CA VAL A 14 -18.88 11.55 9.47
C VAL A 14 -17.81 10.50 9.78
N VAL A 15 -17.98 9.74 10.87
CA VAL A 15 -17.04 8.66 11.23
C VAL A 15 -16.99 7.58 10.15
N ALA A 16 -18.14 7.17 9.60
CA ALA A 16 -18.19 6.18 8.54
C ALA A 16 -17.47 6.65 7.26
N VAL A 17 -17.64 7.92 6.88
CA VAL A 17 -16.94 8.51 5.73
C VAL A 17 -15.43 8.54 5.97
N LEU A 18 -14.98 9.00 7.14
CA LEU A 18 -13.55 9.05 7.47
C LEU A 18 -12.92 7.64 7.49
N ALA A 19 -13.61 6.66 8.07
CA ALA A 19 -13.18 5.27 8.06
C ALA A 19 -13.08 4.71 6.63
N GLY A 20 -14.04 5.03 5.76
CA GLY A 20 -14.01 4.64 4.35
C GLY A 20 -12.81 5.24 3.60
N ILE A 21 -12.52 6.52 3.82
CA ILE A 21 -11.35 7.20 3.21
C ILE A 21 -10.05 6.56 3.70
N ALA A 22 -9.91 6.32 5.01
CA ALA A 22 -8.73 5.69 5.58
C ALA A 22 -8.51 4.27 5.05
N LEU A 23 -9.59 3.49 4.87
CA LEU A 23 -9.51 2.17 4.28
C LEU A 23 -9.08 2.22 2.81
N ALA A 24 -9.62 3.15 2.02
CA ALA A 24 -9.23 3.32 0.63
C ALA A 24 -7.74 3.69 0.49
N ASP A 25 -7.24 4.58 1.35
CA ASP A 25 -5.82 4.93 1.40
C ASP A 25 -4.94 3.73 1.81
N ALA A 26 -5.34 2.97 2.84
CA ALA A 26 -4.61 1.77 3.28
C ALA A 26 -4.56 0.68 2.21
N LEU A 27 -5.55 0.61 1.33
CA LEU A 27 -5.57 -0.28 0.16
C LEU A 27 -4.78 0.27 -1.04
N GLY A 28 -4.16 1.44 -0.91
CA GLY A 28 -3.37 2.07 -1.96
C GLY A 28 -4.21 2.74 -3.05
N TYR A 29 -5.52 2.96 -2.84
CA TYR A 29 -6.40 3.56 -3.86
C TYR A 29 -5.94 4.97 -4.28
N PHE A 30 -5.41 5.75 -3.34
CA PHE A 30 -4.90 7.09 -3.59
C PHE A 30 -3.39 7.14 -3.85
N ASN A 31 -2.66 6.06 -3.52
CA ASN A 31 -1.21 5.98 -3.56
C ASN A 31 -0.79 4.59 -4.04
N GLU A 32 -1.09 4.27 -5.30
CA GLU A 32 -0.76 2.97 -5.88
C GLU A 32 0.77 2.81 -5.94
N LYS A 33 1.29 1.91 -5.10
CA LYS A 33 2.70 1.54 -5.12
C LYS A 33 2.93 0.54 -6.27
N PRO A 34 4.04 0.63 -7.02
CA PRO A 34 4.34 -0.33 -8.10
C PRO A 34 4.84 -1.69 -7.57
N TYR A 35 4.71 -1.92 -6.26
CA TYR A 35 5.17 -3.11 -5.55
C TYR A 35 4.24 -3.41 -4.37
N THR A 36 4.26 -4.66 -3.92
CA THR A 36 3.57 -5.13 -2.72
C THR A 36 4.58 -5.62 -1.69
N ALA A 37 4.36 -5.31 -0.41
CA ALA A 37 5.13 -5.88 0.69
C ALA A 37 4.62 -7.31 0.97
N VAL A 38 5.47 -8.31 0.76
CA VAL A 38 5.17 -9.72 0.98
C VAL A 38 5.91 -10.18 2.24
N SER A 39 5.17 -10.65 3.24
CA SER A 39 5.76 -11.22 4.45
C SER A 39 6.42 -12.57 4.13
N HIS A 40 7.71 -12.70 4.46
CA HIS A 40 8.48 -13.93 4.29
C HIS A 40 9.34 -14.16 5.54
N GLY A 41 9.06 -15.23 6.28
CA GLY A 41 9.73 -15.46 7.56
C GLY A 41 9.45 -14.35 8.58
N SER A 42 10.49 -13.63 8.99
CA SER A 42 10.45 -12.57 10.02
C SER A 42 10.46 -11.14 9.47
N HIS A 43 10.49 -10.97 8.16
CA HIS A 43 10.58 -9.66 7.51
C HIS A 43 9.69 -9.61 6.26
N SER A 44 9.61 -8.44 5.64
CA SER A 44 8.88 -8.24 4.39
C SER A 44 9.85 -8.00 3.25
N HIS A 45 9.51 -8.54 2.08
CA HIS A 45 10.17 -8.20 0.82
C HIS A 45 9.24 -7.36 -0.03
N TYR A 46 9.80 -6.37 -0.73
CA TYR A 46 9.05 -5.53 -1.66
C TYR A 46 9.13 -6.14 -3.05
N VAL A 47 7.98 -6.62 -3.53
CA VAL A 47 7.88 -7.41 -4.76
C VAL A 47 7.11 -6.61 -5.81
N PRO A 48 7.69 -6.32 -6.98
CA PRO A 48 7.00 -5.56 -8.01
C PRO A 48 5.86 -6.38 -8.63
N HIS A 49 4.84 -5.69 -9.16
CA HIS A 49 3.67 -6.36 -9.74
C HIS A 49 4.00 -7.21 -10.97
N ASP A 50 5.09 -6.89 -11.67
CA ASP A 50 5.61 -7.59 -12.85
C ASP A 50 6.77 -8.55 -12.50
N ARG A 51 6.82 -9.08 -11.27
CA ARG A 51 7.89 -9.99 -10.82
C ARG A 51 8.11 -11.15 -11.79
N ASN A 52 9.37 -11.54 -11.96
CA ASN A 52 9.70 -12.81 -12.60
C ASN A 52 9.31 -13.96 -11.64
N PRO A 53 8.39 -14.87 -12.04
CA PRO A 53 7.93 -15.95 -11.16
C PRO A 53 9.02 -16.99 -10.85
N GLU A 54 10.09 -17.05 -11.65
CA GLU A 54 11.24 -17.93 -11.41
C GLU A 54 12.16 -17.42 -10.31
N VAL A 55 12.02 -16.15 -9.90
CA VAL A 55 12.81 -15.53 -8.83
C VAL A 55 12.12 -15.74 -7.49
N THR A 56 12.85 -16.34 -6.54
CA THR A 56 12.34 -16.57 -5.18
C THR A 56 12.16 -15.26 -4.42
N ILE A 57 11.24 -15.24 -3.46
CA ILE A 57 10.92 -14.04 -2.65
C ILE A 57 12.16 -13.49 -1.93
N ASP A 58 13.08 -14.36 -1.50
CA ASP A 58 14.33 -13.99 -0.82
C ASP A 58 15.24 -13.06 -1.62
N ASN A 59 15.10 -13.03 -2.95
CA ASN A 59 15.92 -12.18 -3.82
C ASN A 59 15.39 -10.75 -3.97
N PHE A 60 14.20 -10.46 -3.43
CA PHE A 60 13.62 -9.11 -3.48
C PHE A 60 14.14 -8.27 -2.31
N PRO A 61 14.18 -6.93 -2.41
CA PRO A 61 14.74 -6.09 -1.36
C PRO A 61 13.83 -6.07 -0.12
N MET A 62 14.45 -5.90 1.05
CA MET A 62 13.75 -5.71 2.34
C MET A 62 13.55 -4.22 2.69
N GLU A 63 13.97 -3.33 1.81
CA GLU A 63 13.82 -1.87 1.93
C GLU A 63 12.97 -1.34 0.76
N GLU A 64 12.17 -0.31 1.04
CA GLU A 64 11.37 0.35 0.00
C GLU A 64 12.28 1.08 -1.00
N PRO A 65 11.94 1.11 -2.30
CA PRO A 65 12.66 1.94 -3.25
C PRO A 65 12.49 3.42 -2.89
N GLY A 66 13.58 4.18 -3.00
CA GLY A 66 13.58 5.60 -2.75
C GLY A 66 12.79 6.41 -3.81
N PRO A 67 12.66 7.73 -3.59
CA PRO A 67 12.06 8.62 -4.58
C PRO A 67 12.79 8.54 -5.92
N GLY A 68 12.05 8.22 -6.99
CA GLY A 68 12.63 8.06 -8.32
C GLY A 68 13.29 6.71 -8.58
N GLU A 69 13.15 5.74 -7.68
CA GLU A 69 13.64 4.37 -7.88
C GLU A 69 12.48 3.39 -8.14
N LYS A 70 12.80 2.24 -8.73
CA LYS A 70 11.90 1.11 -8.95
C LYS A 70 12.60 -0.20 -8.63
N ILE A 71 11.81 -1.21 -8.27
CA ILE A 71 12.29 -2.59 -8.11
C ILE A 71 12.10 -3.30 -9.45
N THR A 72 13.16 -3.91 -9.98
CA THR A 72 13.08 -4.70 -11.23
C THR A 72 12.37 -6.03 -11.00
N PRO A 73 11.86 -6.69 -12.05
CA PRO A 73 11.27 -8.04 -11.94
C PRO A 73 12.14 -9.08 -11.23
N ASN A 74 13.45 -8.87 -11.19
CA ASN A 74 14.44 -9.75 -10.57
C ASN A 74 14.91 -9.28 -9.18
N GLY A 75 14.29 -8.24 -8.59
CA GLY A 75 14.55 -7.83 -7.21
C GLY A 75 15.66 -6.78 -7.02
N GLN A 76 16.06 -6.06 -8.07
CA GLN A 76 17.07 -5.00 -7.94
C GLN A 76 16.40 -3.62 -7.84
N ILE A 77 16.87 -2.76 -6.94
CA ILE A 77 16.47 -1.35 -6.92
C ILE A 77 17.31 -0.61 -7.97
N VAL A 78 16.65 0.07 -8.90
CA VAL A 78 17.28 0.86 -9.96
C VAL A 78 16.59 2.22 -10.09
N PRO A 79 17.26 3.27 -10.60
CA PRO A 79 16.61 4.51 -10.97
C PRO A 79 15.47 4.25 -11.97
N LYS A 80 14.35 4.95 -11.82
CA LYS A 80 13.35 5.09 -12.87
C LYS A 80 14.00 5.92 -13.98
N GLU A 81 14.10 5.34 -15.17
CA GLU A 81 14.43 6.09 -16.38
C GLU A 81 13.43 7.25 -16.50
N GLN A 82 13.94 8.46 -16.77
CA GLN A 82 13.14 9.68 -16.91
C GLN A 82 12.24 9.62 -18.16
#